data_AF-A0A934AU48-F1
#
_entry.id   AF-A0A934AU48-F1
#
_cell.length_a   1.000
_cell.length_b   1.000
_cell.length_c   1.000
_cell.angle_alpha   90.00
_cell.angle_beta   90.00
_cell.angle_gamma   90.00
#
_symmetry.space_group_name_H-M   'P 1'
#
loop_
_entity.id
_entity.type
_entity.pdbx_description
1 polymer ?
#
loop_
_entity_poly.entity_id
_entity_poly.type
_entity_poly.pdbx_seq_one_letter_code
_entity_poly.pdbx_strand_id
1 'polypeptide(L)'
;MSKVIEAVYENGVFRPAKKIRMKEKQKVQIQILSRDDWQMRFDKALRSIRSKAARFTEEEIQADIEEAIKEVRAERRARESRC
;
A
#
# COMPACT_ATOMS: atom_id res chain seq x y z
N MET A 1 17.84 7.71 6.57
CA MET A 1 17.17 7.61 5.26
C MET A 1 17.65 6.38 4.54
N SER A 2 16.82 5.34 4.45
CA SER A 2 17.09 4.16 3.63
C SER A 2 16.93 4.53 2.15
N LYS A 3 17.84 4.06 1.29
CA LYS A 3 17.74 4.21 -0.17
C LYS A 3 17.79 2.82 -0.78
N VAL A 4 16.83 2.51 -1.64
CA VAL A 4 16.84 1.28 -2.43
C VAL A 4 17.81 1.48 -3.59
N ILE A 5 18.76 0.56 -3.74
CA ILE A 5 19.77 0.58 -4.79
C ILE A 5 19.54 -0.65 -5.65
N GLU A 6 19.31 -0.43 -6.94
CA GLU A 6 19.27 -1.50 -7.92
C GLU A 6 20.71 -1.89 -8.29
N ALA A 7 20.99 -3.18 -8.25
CA ALA A 7 22.29 -3.74 -8.60
C ALA A 7 22.10 -5.04 -9.38
N VAL A 8 23.01 -5.28 -10.33
CA VAL A 8 23.11 -6.53 -11.09
C VAL A 8 24.20 -7.38 -10.44
N TYR A 9 23.90 -8.67 -10.22
CA TYR A 9 24.87 -9.62 -9.71
C TYR A 9 25.61 -10.29 -10.87
N GLU A 10 26.90 -10.02 -11.02
CA GLU A 10 27.75 -10.59 -12.07
C GLU A 10 29.06 -11.09 -11.47
N ASN A 11 29.46 -12.33 -11.78
CA ASN A 11 30.73 -12.92 -11.36
C ASN A 11 31.01 -12.83 -9.85
N GLY A 12 30.00 -12.98 -9.00
CA GLY A 12 30.17 -12.92 -7.55
C GLY A 12 30.09 -11.51 -6.95
N VAL A 13 29.91 -10.46 -7.76
CA VAL A 13 29.95 -9.06 -7.32
C VAL A 13 28.64 -8.34 -7.65
N PHE A 14 28.05 -7.66 -6.66
CA PHE A 14 26.91 -6.75 -6.88
C PHE A 14 27.38 -5.43 -7.48
N ARG A 15 27.07 -5.20 -8.76
CA ARG A 15 27.38 -3.98 -9.49
C ARG A 15 26.15 -3.06 -9.48
N PRO A 16 26.23 -1.85 -8.94
CA PRO A 16 25.07 -0.96 -8.92
C PRO A 16 24.73 -0.48 -10.33
N ALA A 17 23.43 -0.42 -10.66
CA ALA A 17 22.96 0.03 -11.97
C ALA A 17 23.21 1.53 -12.21
N LYS A 18 23.40 2.30 -11.14
CA LYS A 18 23.74 3.73 -11.18
C LYS A 18 24.93 4.01 -10.27
N LYS A 19 25.73 5.02 -10.61
CA LYS A 19 26.87 5.45 -9.79
C LYS A 19 26.39 5.99 -8.44
N ILE A 20 26.90 5.42 -7.36
CA ILE A 20 26.57 5.84 -5.99
C ILE A 20 27.79 6.50 -5.38
N ARG A 21 27.59 7.65 -4.76
CA ARG A 21 28.62 8.30 -3.94
C ARG A 21 28.56 7.70 -2.54
N MET A 22 29.38 6.71 -2.27
CA MET A 22 29.57 6.12 -0.93
C MET A 22 31.03 6.30 -0.48
N LYS A 23 31.27 6.27 0.83
CA LYS A 23 32.62 6.29 1.37
C LYS A 23 33.28 4.92 1.16
N GLU A 24 34.59 4.91 0.97
CA GLU A 24 35.36 3.68 0.88
C GLU A 24 35.21 2.88 2.19
N LYS A 25 35.03 1.55 2.10
CA LYS A 25 34.78 0.62 3.22
C LYS A 25 33.49 0.87 4.02
N GLN A 26 32.50 1.56 3.46
CA GLN A 26 31.21 1.72 4.10
C GLN A 26 30.45 0.38 4.15
N LYS A 27 30.11 -0.10 5.36
CA LYS A 27 29.26 -1.28 5.54
C LYS A 27 27.82 -0.95 5.14
N VAL A 28 27.22 -1.79 4.31
CA VAL A 28 25.82 -1.68 3.88
C VAL A 28 25.12 -3.03 4.08
N GLN A 29 23.82 -2.99 4.33
CA GLN A 29 22.97 -4.18 4.38
C GLN A 29 22.34 -4.36 3.00
N ILE A 30 22.48 -5.56 2.43
CA ILE A 30 21.84 -5.93 1.16
C ILE A 30 20.61 -6.75 1.49
N GLN A 31 19.46 -6.33 1.00
CA GLN A 31 18.22 -7.11 1.08
C GLN A 31 17.88 -7.57 -0.33
N ILE A 32 17.98 -8.89 -0.56
CA ILE A 32 17.59 -9.50 -1.83
C ILE A 32 16.08 -9.73 -1.77
N LEU A 33 15.34 -9.02 -2.61
CA LEU A 33 13.90 -9.18 -2.76
C LEU A 33 13.66 -9.94 -4.07
N SER A 34 13.27 -11.21 -3.96
CA SER A 34 12.77 -11.94 -5.12
C SER A 34 11.46 -11.30 -5.58
N ARG A 35 11.40 -10.84 -6.83
CA ARG A 35 10.18 -10.27 -7.41
C ARG A 35 9.03 -11.27 -7.38
N ASP A 36 9.33 -12.54 -7.60
CA ASP A 36 8.34 -13.62 -7.63
C ASP A 36 7.69 -13.81 -6.25
N ASP A 37 8.48 -13.77 -5.18
CA ASP A 37 7.96 -13.86 -3.81
C ASP A 37 7.15 -12.63 -3.41
N TRP A 38 7.58 -11.44 -3.84
CA TRP A 38 6.85 -10.20 -3.58
C TRP A 38 5.50 -10.21 -4.30
N GLN A 39 5.48 -10.61 -5.56
CA GLN A 39 4.26 -10.69 -6.37
C GLN A 39 3.30 -11.75 -5.82
N MET A 40 3.80 -12.91 -5.42
CA MET A 40 2.99 -13.96 -4.78
C MET A 40 2.40 -13.49 -3.44
N ARG A 41 3.19 -12.81 -2.59
CA ARG A 41 2.70 -12.25 -1.32
C ARG A 41 1.68 -11.14 -1.54
N PHE A 42 1.91 -10.28 -2.52
CA PHE A 42 0.99 -9.23 -2.90
C PHE A 42 -0.34 -9.79 -3.40
N ASP A 43 -0.31 -10.77 -4.32
CA ASP A 43 -1.51 -11.42 -4.82
C ASP A 43 -2.29 -12.16 -3.73
N LYS A 44 -1.59 -12.75 -2.76
CA LYS A 44 -2.23 -13.38 -1.60
C LYS A 44 -2.95 -12.35 -0.72
N ALA A 45 -2.30 -11.21 -0.46
CA ALA A 45 -2.91 -10.12 0.29
C ALA A 45 -4.12 -9.54 -0.46
N LEU A 46 -3.99 -9.29 -1.77
CA LEU A 46 -5.05 -8.76 -2.62
C LEU A 46 -6.27 -9.70 -2.66
N ARG A 47 -6.04 -11.01 -2.80
CA ARG A 47 -7.09 -12.03 -2.72
C ARG A 47 -7.84 -11.99 -1.40
N SER A 48 -7.12 -11.85 -0.28
CA SER A 48 -7.74 -11.79 1.05
C SER A 48 -8.63 -10.54 1.21
N ILE A 49 -8.19 -9.39 0.70
CA ILE A 49 -8.95 -8.14 0.73
C ILE A 49 -10.20 -8.28 -0.15
N ARG A 50 -10.03 -8.76 -1.39
CA ARG A 50 -11.14 -8.95 -2.33
C ARG A 50 -12.17 -9.95 -1.81
N SER A 51 -11.75 -11.03 -1.15
CA SER A 51 -12.68 -11.99 -0.53
C SER A 51 -13.49 -11.40 0.64
N LYS A 52 -12.93 -10.41 1.34
CA LYS A 52 -13.65 -9.70 2.41
C LYS A 52 -14.59 -8.65 1.82
N ALA A 53 -14.16 -7.94 0.79
CA ALA A 53 -14.95 -6.92 0.10
C ALA A 53 -16.12 -7.53 -0.70
N ALA A 54 -15.96 -8.75 -1.22
CA ALA A 54 -17.02 -9.47 -1.93
C ALA A 54 -18.21 -9.88 -1.05
N ARG A 55 -18.15 -9.62 0.27
CA ARG A 55 -19.27 -9.85 1.19
C ARG A 55 -20.33 -8.77 1.14
N PHE A 56 -20.03 -7.63 0.52
CA PHE A 56 -20.94 -6.51 0.39
C PHE A 56 -21.32 -6.38 -1.07
N THR A 57 -22.62 -6.40 -1.33
CA THR A 57 -23.17 -6.10 -2.65
C THR A 57 -23.11 -4.59 -2.93
N GLU A 58 -23.17 -4.21 -4.20
CA GLU A 58 -23.18 -2.78 -4.56
C GLU A 58 -24.40 -2.07 -3.96
N GLU A 59 -25.53 -2.77 -3.86
CA GLU A 59 -26.77 -2.30 -3.29
C GLU A 59 -26.66 -2.03 -1.78
N GLU A 60 -26.02 -2.93 -1.03
CA GLU A 60 -25.77 -2.75 0.42
C GLU A 60 -24.82 -1.56 0.68
N ILE A 61 -23.75 -1.45 -0.11
CA ILE A 61 -22.80 -0.33 0.00
C ILE A 61 -23.53 1.00 -0.27
N GLN A 62 -24.37 1.04 -1.29
CA GLN A 62 -25.12 2.25 -1.65
C GLN A 62 -26.14 2.63 -0.57
N ALA A 63 -26.83 1.64 0.02
CA ALA A 63 -27.78 1.88 1.11
C ALA A 63 -27.08 2.48 2.34
N ASP A 64 -25.92 1.94 2.74
CA ASP A 64 -25.11 2.45 3.86
C ASP A 64 -24.63 3.90 3.60
N ILE A 65 -24.19 4.20 2.38
CA ILE A 65 -23.77 5.56 1.99
C ILE A 65 -24.95 6.53 2.12
N GLU A 66 -26.12 6.14 1.63
CA GLU A 66 -27.32 6.99 1.71
C GLU A 66 -27.78 7.23 3.14
N GLU A 67 -27.70 6.21 4.00
CA GLU A 67 -27.99 6.33 5.42
C GLU A 67 -27.03 7.30 6.11
N ALA A 68 -25.72 7.14 5.90
CA ALA A 68 -24.71 8.04 6.45
C ALA A 68 -24.90 9.50 5.98
N ILE A 69 -25.26 9.72 4.71
CA ILE A 69 -25.57 11.05 4.19
C ILE A 69 -26.81 11.65 4.88
N LYS A 70 -27.85 10.83 5.12
CA LYS A 70 -29.07 11.28 5.81
C LYS A 70 -28.77 11.70 7.24
N GLU A 71 -27.97 10.92 7.97
CA GLU A 71 -27.56 11.21 9.34
C GLU A 71 -26.82 12.55 9.43
N VAL A 72 -25.78 12.75 8.61
CA VAL A 72 -25.01 14.01 8.57
C VAL A 72 -25.90 15.21 8.20
N ARG A 73 -26.83 15.04 7.26
CA ARG A 73 -27.78 16.10 6.87
C ARG A 73 -28.79 16.40 7.98
N ALA A 74 -29.19 15.41 8.77
CA ALA A 74 -30.09 15.62 9.90
C ALA A 74 -29.36 16.34 11.05
N GLU A 75 -28.14 15.94 11.34
CA GLU A 75 -27.29 16.57 12.36
C GLU A 75 -26.98 18.04 12.01
N ARG A 76 -26.61 18.32 10.75
CA ARG A 76 -26.39 19.70 10.27
C ARG A 76 -27.63 20.57 10.44
N ARG A 77 -28.80 20.07 10.04
CA ARG A 77 -30.07 20.79 10.20
C ARG A 77 -30.39 21.03 11.67
N ALA A 78 -30.24 20.02 12.54
CA ALA A 78 -30.47 20.16 13.97
C ALA A 78 -29.52 21.17 14.64
N ARG A 79 -28.29 21.30 14.13
CA ARG A 79 -27.33 22.31 14.58
C ARG A 79 -27.69 23.71 14.11
N GLU A 80 -28.15 23.86 12.87
CA GLU A 80 -28.61 25.13 12.30
C GLU A 80 -29.91 25.62 12.97
N SER A 81 -30.81 24.72 13.39
CA SER A 81 -32.04 25.06 14.13
C SER A 81 -31.84 25.41 15.61
N ARG A 82 -30.62 25.25 16.16
CA ARG A 82 -30.28 25.56 17.57
C ARG A 82 -29.58 26.92 17.73
N CYS A 83 -29.37 27.67 16.64
CA CYS A 83 -28.90 29.05 16.63
C CYS A 83 -30.08 30.00 16.35
#